data_AF-A0AA96CBE3-F1
#
_entry.id   AF-A0AA96CBE3-F1
#
_cell.length_a   1.000
_cell.length_b   1.000
_cell.length_c   1.000
_cell.angle_alpha   90.00
_cell.angle_beta   90.00
_cell.angle_gamma   90.00
#
_symmetry.space_group_name_H-M   'P 1'
#
loop_
_entity.id
_entity.type
_entity.pdbx_description
1 polymer ?
#
loop_
_entity_poly.entity_id
_entity_poly.type
_entity_poly.pdbx_seq_one_letter_code
_entity_poly.pdbx_strand_id
1 'polypeptide(L)'
;MKQDSFRCIIRGRGTEWEGLCLDLDIAVHGASQDEVEKSLRDAVISYVDDAMQESPENRARLLNRRSPWLVRAKLSLSLALHTLKAGRPDRDEKTQSSFDLACHA
;
A
#
# COMPACT_ATOMS: atom_id res chain seq x y z
N MET A 1 -4.45 -15.96 -17.98
CA MET A 1 -4.85 -14.64 -17.47
C MET A 1 -4.42 -14.60 -16.01
N LYS A 2 -3.45 -13.75 -15.64
CA LYS A 2 -3.01 -13.64 -14.24
C LYS A 2 -3.83 -12.53 -13.58
N GLN A 3 -4.45 -12.83 -12.45
CA GLN A 3 -4.91 -11.80 -11.53
C GLN A 3 -3.72 -11.49 -10.63
N ASP A 4 -3.24 -10.26 -10.69
CA ASP A 4 -2.26 -9.76 -9.74
C ASP A 4 -3.02 -9.12 -8.58
N SER A 5 -2.73 -9.59 -7.36
CA SER A 5 -3.25 -9.01 -6.13
C SER A 5 -2.20 -8.08 -5.52
N PHE A 6 -2.60 -6.85 -5.22
CA PHE A 6 -1.74 -5.86 -4.60
C PHE A 6 -2.08 -5.67 -3.13
N ARG A 7 -1.06 -5.64 -2.28
CA ARG A 7 -1.18 -5.46 -0.84
C ARG A 7 -1.29 -3.99 -0.47
N CYS A 8 -2.49 -3.60 -0.08
CA CYS A 8 -2.80 -2.24 0.38
C CYS A 8 -3.14 -2.22 1.87
N ILE A 9 -2.67 -1.20 2.56
CA ILE A 9 -2.97 -0.95 3.98
C ILE A 9 -3.52 0.45 4.16
N ILE A 10 -4.50 0.60 5.03
CA ILE A 10 -5.00 1.90 5.48
C ILE A 10 -4.76 2.03 6.98
N ARG A 11 -4.33 3.22 7.40
CA ARG A 11 -4.03 3.56 8.78
C ARG A 11 -4.62 4.93 9.11
N GLY A 12 -5.41 4.99 10.17
CA GLY A 12 -5.82 6.26 10.77
C GLY A 12 -4.83 6.70 11.85
N ARG A 13 -4.54 8.01 11.91
CA ARG A 13 -3.80 8.66 13.00
C ARG A 13 -4.50 9.97 13.38
N GLY A 14 -5.28 9.96 14.46
CA GLY A 14 -6.03 11.12 14.89
C GLY A 14 -7.11 11.51 13.87
N THR A 15 -7.01 12.71 13.29
CA THR A 15 -7.95 13.22 12.28
C THR A 15 -7.52 12.94 10.84
N GLU A 16 -6.38 12.27 10.65
CA GLU A 16 -5.81 12.02 9.33
C GLU A 16 -5.78 10.52 9.03
N TRP A 17 -6.01 10.16 7.78
CA TRP A 17 -5.93 8.81 7.26
C TRP A 17 -4.86 8.73 6.18
N GLU A 18 -4.13 7.62 6.16
CA GLU A 18 -3.10 7.32 5.17
C GLU A 18 -3.36 5.92 4.57
N GLY A 19 -3.19 5.81 3.26
CA GLY A 19 -3.28 4.57 2.50
C GLY A 19 -1.98 4.29 1.78
N LEU A 20 -1.46 3.06 1.88
CA LEU A 20 -0.21 2.64 1.25
C LEU A 20 -0.42 1.34 0.46
N CYS A 21 -0.08 1.32 -0.82
CA CYS A 21 0.08 0.11 -1.62
C CYS A 21 1.55 -0.29 -1.64
N LEU A 22 1.88 -1.40 -0.97
CA LEU A 22 3.27 -1.82 -0.77
C LEU A 22 3.92 -2.39 -2.04
N ASP A 23 3.11 -2.96 -2.92
CA ASP A 23 3.61 -3.60 -4.14
C ASP A 23 3.88 -2.59 -5.26
N LEU A 24 3.14 -1.48 -5.28
CA LEU A 24 3.28 -0.41 -6.29
C LEU A 24 3.97 0.86 -5.75
N ASP A 25 4.33 0.89 -4.46
CA ASP A 25 4.96 2.06 -3.81
C ASP A 25 4.11 3.34 -3.93
N ILE A 26 2.77 3.18 -3.83
CA ILE A 26 1.80 4.27 -3.89
C ILE A 26 1.37 4.63 -2.46
N ALA A 27 1.33 5.93 -2.16
CA ALA A 27 0.83 6.46 -0.90
C ALA A 27 -0.21 7.56 -1.17
N VAL A 28 -1.31 7.56 -0.41
CA VAL A 28 -2.36 8.58 -0.45
C VAL A 28 -2.73 8.99 0.98
N HIS A 29 -3.26 10.20 1.15
CA HIS A 29 -3.73 10.71 2.44
C HIS A 29 -5.13 11.34 2.28
N GLY A 30 -5.89 11.40 3.37
CA GLY A 30 -7.25 11.95 3.37
C GLY A 30 -7.78 12.21 4.77
N ALA A 31 -8.95 12.84 4.84
CA ALA A 31 -9.61 13.19 6.10
C ALA A 31 -10.47 12.03 6.66
N SER A 32 -10.73 11.00 5.85
CA SER A 32 -11.52 9.84 6.24
C SER A 32 -10.98 8.53 5.64
N GLN A 33 -11.33 7.41 6.28
CA GLN A 33 -10.99 6.07 5.78
C GLN A 33 -11.52 5.84 4.36
N ASP A 34 -12.79 6.16 4.11
CA ASP A 34 -13.46 5.92 2.82
C ASP A 34 -12.83 6.74 1.69
N GLU A 35 -12.48 8.00 1.97
CA GLU A 35 -11.75 8.85 1.02
C GLU A 35 -10.40 8.24 0.67
N VAL A 36 -9.64 7.81 1.68
CA VAL A 36 -8.33 7.17 1.48
C VAL A 36 -8.45 5.85 0.73
N GLU A 37 -9.46 5.02 1.03
CA GLU A 37 -9.68 3.78 0.30
C GLU A 37 -9.98 4.05 -1.17
N LYS A 38 -10.88 4.99 -1.44
CA LYS A 38 -11.24 5.38 -2.80
C LYS A 38 -10.03 5.95 -3.56
N SER A 39 -9.32 6.90 -2.96
CA SER A 39 -8.13 7.50 -3.57
C SER A 39 -7.02 6.47 -3.80
N LEU A 40 -6.82 5.52 -2.88
CA LEU A 40 -5.81 4.48 -3.04
C LEU A 40 -6.18 3.53 -4.18
N ARG A 41 -7.46 3.15 -4.27
CA ARG A 41 -7.98 2.31 -5.35
C ARG A 41 -7.84 3.02 -6.71
N ASP A 42 -8.24 4.28 -6.81
CA ASP A 42 -8.16 5.07 -8.03
C ASP A 42 -6.69 5.26 -8.48
N ALA A 43 -5.78 5.52 -7.54
CA ALA A 43 -4.35 5.64 -7.83
C ALA A 43 -3.75 4.33 -8.33
N VAL A 44 -4.13 3.19 -7.73
CA VAL A 44 -3.69 1.86 -8.18
C VAL A 44 -4.21 1.55 -9.58
N ILE A 45 -5.49 1.81 -9.85
CA ILE A 45 -6.09 1.57 -11.18
C ILE A 45 -5.39 2.45 -12.22
N SER A 46 -5.25 3.75 -11.97
CA SER A 46 -4.58 4.67 -12.89
C SER A 46 -3.13 4.24 -13.16
N TYR A 47 -2.39 3.81 -12.13
CA TYR A 47 -1.02 3.34 -12.31
C TYR A 47 -0.95 2.10 -13.19
N VAL A 48 -1.86 1.14 -13.01
CA VAL A 48 -1.93 -0.07 -13.83
C VAL A 48 -2.30 0.29 -15.27
N ASP A 49 -3.31 1.13 -15.47
CA ASP A 49 -3.75 1.56 -16.80
C ASP A 49 -2.63 2.30 -17.56
N ASP A 50 -1.91 3.19 -16.89
CA ASP A 50 -0.76 3.89 -17.47
C ASP A 50 0.37 2.90 -17.82
N ALA A 51 0.66 1.95 -16.93
CA ALA A 51 1.66 0.91 -17.19
C ALA A 51 1.25 -0.03 -18.33
N MET A 52 -0.05 -0.19 -18.61
CA MET A 52 -0.56 -1.00 -19.72
C MET A 52 -0.45 -0.31 -21.08
N GLN A 53 -0.41 1.03 -21.11
CA GLN A 53 -0.20 1.82 -22.32
C GLN A 53 1.27 1.87 -22.76
N GLU A 54 2.18 1.47 -21.88
CA GLU A 54 3.61 1.40 -22.14
C GLU A 54 4.01 0.19 -23.00
N SER A 55 5.23 0.25 -23.54
CA SER A 55 5.79 -0.88 -24.31
C SER A 55 5.84 -2.17 -23.45
N PRO A 56 5.76 -3.37 -24.04
CA PRO A 56 5.71 -4.63 -23.28
C PRO A 56 6.88 -4.81 -22.29
N GLU A 57 8.06 -4.29 -22.63
CA GLU A 57 9.26 -4.28 -21.78
C GLU A 57 9.12 -3.30 -20.60
N ASN A 58 8.62 -2.09 -20.85
CA ASN A 58 8.37 -1.09 -19.83
C ASN A 58 7.23 -1.48 -18.89
N ARG A 59 6.13 -2.02 -19.42
CA ARG A 59 4.99 -2.56 -18.65
C ARG A 59 5.45 -3.60 -17.63
N ALA A 60 6.23 -4.58 -18.09
CA ALA A 60 6.77 -5.60 -17.19
C ALA A 60 7.69 -4.97 -16.14
N ARG A 61 8.45 -3.92 -16.47
CA ARG A 61 9.31 -3.22 -15.50
C ARG A 61 8.52 -2.39 -14.48
N LEU A 62 7.42 -1.77 -14.88
CA LEU A 62 6.58 -0.90 -14.06
C LEU A 62 5.67 -1.69 -13.11
N LEU A 63 5.08 -2.79 -13.59
CA LEU A 63 4.22 -3.67 -12.80
C LEU A 63 5.02 -4.64 -11.92
N ASN A 64 6.23 -5.00 -12.34
CA ASN A 64 7.11 -5.89 -11.59
C ASN A 64 8.18 -5.12 -10.80
N ARG A 65 7.94 -3.80 -10.58
CA ARG A 65 8.80 -2.93 -9.78
C ARG A 65 8.67 -3.29 -8.30
N ARG A 66 9.23 -4.44 -7.91
CA ARG A 66 9.30 -4.87 -6.52
C ARG A 66 9.99 -3.79 -5.71
N SER A 67 9.33 -3.34 -4.65
CA SER A 67 9.88 -2.38 -3.69
C SER A 67 11.31 -2.79 -3.31
N PRO A 68 12.30 -1.86 -3.36
CA PRO A 68 13.70 -2.16 -3.08
C PRO A 68 13.83 -2.95 -1.78
N TRP A 69 14.69 -3.97 -1.76
CA TRP A 69 14.85 -4.85 -0.60
C TRP A 69 15.12 -4.07 0.71
N LEU A 70 15.75 -2.90 0.61
CA LEU A 70 15.98 -1.96 1.71
C LEU A 70 14.68 -1.43 2.33
N VAL A 71 13.67 -1.12 1.51
CA VAL A 71 12.35 -0.68 2.00
C VAL A 71 11.66 -1.84 2.70
N ARG A 72 11.69 -3.04 2.11
CA ARG A 72 11.15 -4.26 2.73
C ARG A 72 11.83 -4.55 4.07
N ALA A 73 13.17 -4.47 4.13
CA ALA A 73 13.94 -4.66 5.36
C ALA A 73 13.62 -3.60 6.42
N LYS A 74 13.46 -2.33 6.02
CA LYS A 74 13.10 -1.24 6.92
C LYS A 74 11.67 -1.39 7.47
N LEU A 75 10.74 -1.86 6.65
CA LEU A 75 9.36 -2.14 7.05
C LEU A 75 9.30 -3.35 8.00
N SER A 76 10.01 -4.43 7.68
CA SER A 76 10.15 -5.61 8.55
C SER A 76 10.79 -5.27 9.88
N LEU A 77 11.86 -4.47 9.88
CA LEU A 77 12.53 -4.01 11.09
C LEU A 77 11.63 -3.09 11.92
N SER A 78 10.90 -2.17 11.28
CA SER A 78 9.94 -1.30 11.93
C SER A 78 8.81 -2.11 12.58
N LEU A 79 8.27 -3.12 11.89
CA LEU A 79 7.27 -4.02 12.45
C LEU A 79 7.82 -4.81 13.63
N ALA A 80 9.03 -5.35 13.52
CA ALA A 80 9.69 -6.10 14.59
C ALA A 80 9.99 -5.23 15.82
N LEU A 81 10.40 -3.98 15.61
CA LEU A 81 10.60 -3.01 16.69
C LEU A 81 9.27 -2.61 17.34
N HIS A 82 8.20 -2.48 16.55
CA HIS A 82 6.86 -2.20 17.07
C HIS A 82 6.29 -3.37 17.87
N THR A 83 6.48 -4.62 17.44
CA THR A 83 6.04 -5.80 18.21
C THR A 83 6.86 -5.99 19.48
N LEU A 84 8.17 -5.69 19.45
CA LEU A 84 9.01 -5.69 20.65
C LEU A 84 8.68 -4.53 21.61
N LYS A 85 8.21 -3.37 21.10
CA LYS A 85 7.73 -2.25 21.92
C LYS A 85 6.26 -2.36 22.36
N ALA A 86 5.46 -3.21 21.71
CA ALA A 86 4.05 -3.46 22.04
C ALA A 86 3.84 -4.20 23.38
N GLY A 87 4.91 -4.53 24.11
CA GLY A 87 4.84 -4.88 25.53
C GLY A 87 4.49 -3.71 26.47
N ARG A 88 4.32 -2.49 25.95
CA ARG A 88 3.71 -1.37 26.69
C ARG A 88 2.39 -0.99 26.02
N PRO A 89 1.24 -1.10 26.72
CA PRO A 89 -0.06 -0.77 26.16
C PRO A 89 -0.18 0.76 26.12
N ASP A 90 0.19 1.34 24.99
CA ASP A 90 -0.14 2.73 24.67
C ASP A 90 -1.49 2.75 23.95
N ARG A 91 -2.39 3.53 24.55
CA ARG A 91 -3.83 3.51 24.41
C ARG A 91 -4.26 4.43 23.27
N ASP A 92 -3.83 4.14 22.05
CA ASP A 92 -4.31 4.81 20.84
C ASP A 92 -4.79 3.78 19.83
N GLU A 93 -6.10 3.79 19.62
CA GLU A 93 -6.89 2.88 18.80
C GLU A 93 -6.47 2.95 17.33
N LYS A 94 -5.50 2.13 16.94
CA LYS A 94 -5.06 1.99 15.55
C LYS A 94 -5.98 1.01 14.83
N THR A 95 -7.07 1.53 14.25
CA THR A 95 -7.88 0.78 13.28
C THR A 95 -7.04 0.58 12.02
N GLN A 96 -6.47 -0.61 11.89
CA GLN A 96 -5.67 -1.02 10.74
C GLN A 96 -6.51 -1.99 9.90
N SER A 97 -6.94 -1.55 8.73
CA SER A 97 -7.61 -2.40 7.75
C SER A 97 -6.65 -2.68 6.60
N SER A 98 -6.43 -3.96 6.30
CA SER A 98 -5.71 -4.42 5.11
C SER A 98 -6.70 -5.04 4.15
N PHE A 99 -6.66 -4.64 2.89
CA PHE A 99 -7.48 -5.24 1.84
C PHE A 99 -6.61 -5.56 0.62
N ASP A 100 -6.91 -6.68 -0.01
CA ASP A 100 -6.29 -7.08 -1.26
C ASP A 100 -7.03 -6.39 -2.41
N LEU A 101 -6.31 -5.62 -3.21
CA LEU A 101 -6.83 -5.08 -4.47
C LEU A 101 -6.55 -6.08 -5.59
N ALA A 102 -7.60 -6.69 -6.11
CA ALA A 102 -7.53 -7.46 -7.35
C ALA A 102 -7.58 -6.49 -8.52
N CYS A 103 -6.47 -6.41 -9.27
CA CYS A 103 -6.39 -5.63 -10.50
C CYS A 103 -6.23 -6.55 -11.71
N HIS A 104 -6.74 -6.12 -12.85
CA HIS A 104 -6.52 -6.77 -14.13
C HIS A 104 -5.31 -6.11 -14.79
N ALA A 105 -4.21 -6.84 -14.91
CA ALA A 105 -2.98 -6.41 -15.56
C ALA A 105 -2.58 -7.40 -16.67
#